data_AF-A0A091AL69-F1
#
_entry.id   AF-A0A091AL69-F1
#
_cell.length_a   1.000
_cell.length_b   1.000
_cell.length_c   1.000
_cell.angle_alpha   90.00
_cell.angle_beta   90.00
_cell.angle_gamma   90.00
#
_symmetry.space_group_name_H-M   'P 1'
#
loop_
_entity.id
_entity.type
_entity.pdbx_description
1 polymer ?
#
loop_
_entity_poly.entity_id
_entity_poly.type
_entity_poly.pdbx_seq_one_letter_code
_entity_poly.pdbx_strand_id
1 'polypeptide(L)'
;MITELYGVNPSTLDVNSTYDFTEHMPFPKMDYVRAETGVDMVIGVGGSTQANATLRYLTKLMMNVIKDSIMPVSRPKVEFLIAKDIQYRKAFIDSVCSLVLTTRGKGISELLESGQLDKASLSKVVQATASILFTNQYNFQLHDTQIRSDY
;
A
#
# COMPACT_ATOMS: atom_id res chain seq x y z
N MET A 1 6.62 -9.06 23.96
CA MET A 1 7.44 -9.47 22.81
C MET A 1 7.19 -8.48 21.68
N ILE A 2 8.06 -7.47 21.52
CA ILE A 2 7.95 -6.41 20.49
C ILE A 2 9.24 -6.35 19.63
N THR A 3 10.23 -7.19 19.95
CA THR A 3 11.62 -7.02 19.48
C THR A 3 11.94 -7.73 18.15
N GLU A 4 11.06 -8.57 17.60
CA GLU A 4 11.41 -9.49 16.49
C GLU A 4 10.99 -9.02 15.08
N LEU A 5 10.30 -7.88 14.93
CA LEU A 5 9.85 -7.42 13.60
C LEU A 5 10.88 -6.65 12.79
N TYR A 6 11.96 -6.17 13.42
CA TYR A 6 13.04 -5.44 12.74
C TYR A 6 13.83 -6.30 11.73
N GLY A 7 13.48 -7.59 11.57
CA GLY A 7 14.11 -8.51 10.62
C GLY A 7 13.16 -9.08 9.56
N VAL A 8 11.94 -8.56 9.41
CA VAL A 8 10.99 -9.09 8.42
C VAL A 8 11.43 -8.65 7.02
N ASN A 9 12.17 -9.56 6.37
CA ASN A 9 12.63 -9.44 5.00
C ASN A 9 11.86 -10.41 4.12
N PRO A 10 11.65 -10.08 2.84
CA PRO A 10 10.94 -10.96 1.95
C PRO A 10 11.73 -12.27 1.74
N SER A 11 11.01 -13.39 1.73
CA SER A 11 11.57 -14.70 1.37
C SER A 11 11.95 -14.77 -0.11
N THR A 12 11.33 -13.93 -0.93
CA THR A 12 11.47 -13.88 -2.38
C THR A 12 11.37 -12.45 -2.88
N LEU A 13 12.19 -12.07 -3.86
CA LEU A 13 12.02 -10.80 -4.56
C LEU A 13 10.82 -10.88 -5.51
N ASP A 14 10.05 -9.80 -5.55
CA ASP A 14 8.90 -9.66 -6.44
C ASP A 14 9.30 -8.86 -7.69
N VAL A 15 8.81 -9.27 -8.85
CA VAL A 15 9.03 -8.56 -10.11
C VAL A 15 8.18 -7.29 -10.19
N ASN A 16 7.03 -7.24 -9.49
CA ASN A 16 6.05 -6.15 -9.54
C ASN A 16 6.26 -5.09 -8.47
N SER A 17 7.10 -5.36 -7.46
CA SER A 17 7.38 -4.46 -6.36
C SER A 17 8.85 -4.45 -5.97
N THR A 18 9.27 -3.41 -5.26
CA THR A 18 10.58 -3.31 -4.64
C THR A 18 10.37 -3.27 -3.13
N TYR A 19 10.99 -4.20 -2.40
CA TYR A 19 10.92 -4.21 -0.95
C TYR A 19 11.88 -3.18 -0.36
N ASP A 20 11.36 -2.29 0.48
CA ASP A 20 12.15 -1.34 1.25
C ASP A 20 12.44 -1.95 2.63
N PHE A 21 13.71 -2.28 2.84
CA PHE A 21 14.17 -2.92 4.07
C PHE A 21 14.14 -1.98 5.29
N THR A 22 14.14 -0.66 5.08
CA THR A 22 14.05 0.32 6.15
C THR A 22 12.62 0.46 6.64
N GLU A 23 11.67 0.47 5.70
CA GLU A 23 10.24 0.62 6.00
C GLU A 23 9.53 -0.72 6.19
N HIS A 24 10.25 -1.84 6.00
CA HIS A 24 9.73 -3.21 6.00
C HIS A 24 8.44 -3.37 5.19
N MET A 25 8.42 -2.83 3.97
CA MET A 25 7.25 -2.92 3.10
C MET A 25 7.60 -2.96 1.60
N PRO A 26 6.78 -3.66 0.79
CA PRO A 26 6.88 -3.62 -0.65
C PRO A 26 6.26 -2.32 -1.20
N PHE A 27 6.99 -1.63 -2.06
CA PHE A 27 6.45 -0.54 -2.88
C PHE A 27 6.22 -1.06 -4.30
N PRO A 28 5.02 -0.90 -4.90
CA PRO A 28 4.81 -1.28 -6.29
C PRO A 28 5.76 -0.50 -7.21
N LYS A 29 6.22 -1.14 -8.28
CA LYS A 29 7.01 -0.46 -9.31
C LYS A 29 6.10 0.42 -10.17
N MET A 30 6.61 1.56 -10.61
CA MET A 30 5.86 2.50 -11.46
C MET A 30 5.32 1.85 -12.74
N ASP A 31 6.11 1.00 -13.39
CA ASP A 31 5.68 0.27 -14.59
C ASP A 31 4.54 -0.70 -14.30
N TYR A 32 4.56 -1.35 -13.13
CA TYR A 32 3.47 -2.22 -12.69
C TYR A 32 2.20 -1.41 -12.45
N VAL A 33 2.29 -0.28 -11.74
CA VAL A 33 1.15 0.63 -11.54
C VAL A 33 0.56 1.05 -12.89
N ARG A 34 1.41 1.45 -13.85
CA ARG A 34 0.96 1.85 -15.19
C ARG A 34 0.27 0.70 -15.92
N ALA A 35 0.82 -0.51 -15.85
CA ALA A 35 0.23 -1.69 -16.49
C ALA A 35 -1.15 -2.05 -15.91
N GLU A 36 -1.27 -2.05 -14.59
CA GLU A 36 -2.51 -2.46 -13.90
C GLU A 36 -3.61 -1.38 -13.95
N THR A 37 -3.24 -0.10 -13.98
CA THR A 37 -4.20 1.01 -13.80
C THR A 37 -4.36 1.89 -15.05
N GLY A 38 -3.47 1.79 -16.03
CA GLY A 38 -3.37 2.74 -17.13
C GLY A 38 -2.97 4.17 -16.68
N VAL A 39 -2.52 4.34 -15.44
CA VAL A 39 -2.08 5.62 -14.88
C VAL A 39 -0.58 5.79 -15.07
N ASP A 40 -0.19 6.78 -15.87
CA ASP A 40 1.18 7.26 -15.85
C ASP A 40 1.35 8.30 -14.74
N MET A 41 1.85 7.86 -13.59
CA MET A 41 2.03 8.78 -12.46
C MET A 41 3.11 9.84 -12.75
N VAL A 42 4.11 9.58 -13.60
CA VAL A 42 5.14 10.58 -13.93
C VAL A 42 4.51 11.77 -14.64
N ILE A 43 3.66 11.48 -15.62
CA ILE A 43 2.90 12.50 -16.35
C ILE A 43 1.91 13.17 -15.40
N GLY A 44 1.18 12.40 -14.60
CA GLY A 44 0.14 12.93 -13.71
C GLY A 44 0.67 13.91 -12.66
N VAL A 45 1.87 13.68 -12.13
CA VAL A 45 2.49 14.48 -11.04
C VAL A 45 3.56 15.47 -11.50
N GLY A 46 3.82 15.54 -12.80
CA GLY A 46 4.79 16.47 -13.38
C GLY A 46 6.27 16.13 -13.13
N GLY A 47 6.60 14.89 -12.71
CA GLY A 47 7.99 14.49 -12.49
C GLY A 47 8.19 13.13 -11.82
N SER A 48 9.32 12.47 -12.11
CA SER A 48 9.62 11.13 -11.56
C SER A 48 9.84 11.15 -10.05
N THR A 49 10.47 12.20 -9.52
CA THR A 49 10.68 12.37 -8.07
C THR A 49 9.35 12.50 -7.33
N GLN A 50 8.45 13.34 -7.82
CA GLN A 50 7.13 13.55 -7.26
C GLN A 50 6.27 12.29 -7.40
N ALA A 51 6.39 11.55 -8.51
CA ALA A 51 5.68 10.29 -8.71
C ALA A 51 6.06 9.25 -7.65
N ASN A 52 7.37 9.08 -7.45
CA ASN A 52 7.90 8.15 -6.46
C ASN A 52 7.49 8.56 -5.04
N ALA A 53 7.53 9.85 -4.71
CA ALA A 53 7.08 10.35 -3.41
C ALA A 53 5.59 10.10 -3.17
N THR A 54 4.74 10.39 -4.16
CA THR A 54 3.29 10.14 -4.11
C THR A 54 3.00 8.65 -3.96
N LEU A 55 3.66 7.80 -4.76
CA LEU A 55 3.46 6.35 -4.67
C LEU A 55 3.89 5.79 -3.31
N ARG A 56 5.01 6.27 -2.75
CA ARG A 56 5.44 5.93 -1.40
C ARG A 56 4.41 6.37 -0.36
N TYR A 57 3.89 7.58 -0.46
CA TYR A 57 2.85 8.08 0.45
C TYR A 57 1.58 7.22 0.40
N LEU A 58 1.06 6.92 -0.79
CA LEU A 58 -0.14 6.10 -0.98
C LEU A 58 0.05 4.67 -0.45
N THR A 59 1.23 4.09 -0.67
CA THR A 59 1.59 2.75 -0.15
C THR A 59 1.57 2.72 1.38
N LYS A 60 2.21 3.70 2.02
CA LYS A 60 2.23 3.81 3.49
C LYS A 60 0.83 4.04 4.06
N LEU A 61 0.02 4.87 3.41
CA LEU A 61 -1.34 5.13 3.82
C LEU A 61 -2.20 3.87 3.76
N MET A 62 -2.09 3.07 2.69
CA MET A 62 -2.78 1.79 2.59
C MET A 62 -2.36 0.83 3.72
N MET A 63 -1.06 0.70 3.99
CA MET A 63 -0.56 -0.11 5.11
C MET A 63 -1.14 0.35 6.47
N ASN A 64 -1.21 1.66 6.70
CA ASN A 64 -1.78 2.21 7.93
C ASN A 64 -3.27 1.88 8.06
N VAL A 65 -4.05 2.03 6.98
CA VAL A 65 -5.47 1.66 6.96
C VAL A 65 -5.68 0.18 7.29
N ILE A 66 -4.86 -0.71 6.70
CA ILE A 66 -4.90 -2.14 7.02
C ILE A 66 -4.63 -2.35 8.52
N LYS A 67 -3.57 -1.74 9.06
CA LYS A 67 -3.22 -1.87 10.49
C LYS A 67 -4.24 -1.27 11.44
N ASP A 68 -4.94 -0.22 11.05
CA ASP A 68 -5.98 0.42 11.85
C ASP A 68 -7.29 -0.37 11.85
N SER A 69 -7.53 -1.15 10.80
CA SER A 69 -8.71 -2.03 10.67
C SER A 69 -8.60 -3.37 11.42
N ILE A 70 -7.40 -3.72 11.90
CA ILE A 70 -7.14 -4.97 12.62
C ILE A 70 -6.71 -4.71 14.06
N MET A 71 -6.88 -5.72 14.91
CA MET A 71 -6.45 -5.63 16.31
C MET A 71 -4.94 -5.35 16.40
N PRO A 72 -4.47 -4.52 17.37
CA PRO A 72 -3.06 -4.18 17.52
C PRO A 72 -2.12 -5.38 17.57
N VAL A 73 -2.54 -6.47 18.23
CA VAL A 73 -1.79 -7.73 18.35
C VAL A 73 -1.58 -8.47 17.02
N SER A 74 -2.37 -8.13 15.99
CA SER A 74 -2.31 -8.75 14.66
C SER A 74 -1.55 -7.90 13.63
N ARG A 75 -1.18 -6.66 13.95
CA ARG A 75 -0.42 -5.77 13.05
C ARG A 75 0.94 -6.35 12.63
N PRO A 76 1.74 -6.94 13.54
CA PRO A 76 2.95 -7.68 13.15
C PRO A 76 2.71 -8.79 12.12
N LYS A 77 1.56 -9.47 12.24
CA LYS A 77 1.24 -10.64 11.42
C LYS A 77 0.96 -10.25 9.98
N VAL A 78 0.29 -9.11 9.75
CA VAL A 78 0.01 -8.66 8.38
C VAL A 78 1.29 -8.21 7.66
N GLU A 79 2.22 -7.55 8.35
CA GLU A 79 3.54 -7.22 7.79
C GLU A 79 4.31 -8.49 7.43
N PHE A 80 4.31 -9.48 8.32
CA PHE A 80 4.94 -10.77 8.07
C PHE A 80 4.35 -11.47 6.85
N LEU A 81 3.02 -11.55 6.73
CA LEU A 81 2.35 -12.18 5.58
C LEU A 81 2.70 -11.45 4.28
N ILE A 82 2.63 -10.12 4.24
CA ILE A 82 2.99 -9.32 3.06
C ILE A 82 4.46 -9.52 2.68
N ALA A 83 5.35 -9.67 3.67
CA ALA A 83 6.76 -9.90 3.40
C ALA A 83 7.04 -11.35 2.95
N LYS A 84 6.45 -12.37 3.57
CA LYS A 84 6.84 -13.77 3.37
C LYS A 84 6.01 -14.51 2.34
N ASP A 85 4.76 -14.10 2.11
CA ASP A 85 3.85 -14.74 1.20
C ASP A 85 3.57 -13.85 -0.03
N ILE A 86 3.86 -14.40 -1.21
CA ILE A 86 3.74 -13.68 -2.48
C ILE A 86 2.29 -13.32 -2.81
N GLN A 87 1.31 -14.10 -2.38
CA GLN A 87 -0.12 -13.82 -2.63
C GLN A 87 -0.57 -12.61 -1.81
N TYR A 88 -0.20 -12.56 -0.52
CA TYR A 88 -0.50 -11.40 0.33
C TYR A 88 0.25 -10.16 -0.12
N ARG A 89 1.50 -10.32 -0.58
CA ARG A 89 2.26 -9.23 -1.19
C ARG A 89 1.56 -8.68 -2.43
N LYS A 90 1.14 -9.57 -3.35
CA LYS A 90 0.43 -9.19 -4.57
C LYS A 90 -0.89 -8.47 -4.23
N ALA A 91 -1.68 -9.02 -3.32
CA ALA A 91 -2.92 -8.40 -2.89
C ALA A 91 -2.70 -7.00 -2.30
N PHE A 92 -1.64 -6.81 -1.52
CA PHE A 92 -1.28 -5.50 -0.99
C PHE A 92 -0.90 -4.51 -2.10
N ILE A 93 -0.03 -4.89 -3.05
CA ILE A 93 0.36 -3.98 -4.14
C ILE A 93 -0.80 -3.70 -5.11
N ASP A 94 -1.68 -4.66 -5.33
CA ASP A 94 -2.91 -4.47 -6.11
C ASP A 94 -3.86 -3.49 -5.42
N SER A 95 -3.95 -3.55 -4.08
CA SER A 95 -4.72 -2.57 -3.29
C SER A 95 -4.18 -1.15 -3.45
N VAL A 96 -2.85 -0.99 -3.48
CA VAL A 96 -2.21 0.31 -3.75
C VAL A 96 -2.51 0.78 -5.17
N CYS A 97 -2.48 -0.12 -6.17
CA CYS A 97 -2.85 0.20 -7.54
C CYS A 97 -4.32 0.65 -7.65
N SER A 98 -5.25 -0.05 -7.00
CA SER A 98 -6.65 0.36 -6.90
C SER A 98 -6.80 1.73 -6.23
N LEU A 99 -6.00 2.02 -5.21
CA LEU A 99 -5.98 3.33 -4.57
C LEU A 99 -5.49 4.41 -5.54
N VAL A 100 -4.42 4.17 -6.29
CA VAL A 100 -3.93 5.10 -7.34
C VAL A 100 -5.01 5.35 -8.39
N LEU A 101 -5.65 4.30 -8.92
CA LEU A 101 -6.70 4.44 -9.92
C LEU A 101 -7.90 5.26 -9.40
N THR A 102 -8.36 4.92 -8.19
CA THR A 102 -9.54 5.56 -7.60
C THR A 102 -9.26 7.02 -7.21
N THR A 103 -8.06 7.31 -6.72
CA THR A 103 -7.65 8.68 -6.41
C THR A 103 -7.43 9.49 -7.68
N ARG A 104 -7.03 8.88 -8.81
CA ARG A 104 -7.03 9.54 -10.12
C ARG A 104 -8.42 9.97 -10.55
N GLY A 105 -9.40 9.07 -10.46
CA GLY A 105 -10.80 9.40 -10.77
C GLY A 105 -11.40 10.50 -9.88
N LYS A 106 -10.80 10.74 -8.70
CA LYS A 106 -11.21 11.76 -7.73
C LYS A 106 -10.26 12.97 -7.65
N GLY A 107 -9.36 13.14 -8.62
CA GLY A 107 -8.49 14.32 -8.70
C GLY A 107 -7.05 14.12 -8.21
N ILE A 108 -6.34 13.05 -8.61
CA ILE A 108 -4.86 13.03 -8.52
C ILE A 108 -4.28 14.28 -9.18
N SER A 109 -4.84 14.72 -10.32
CA SER A 109 -4.42 15.98 -10.97
C SER A 109 -4.65 17.21 -10.07
N GLU A 110 -5.72 17.27 -9.27
CA GLU A 110 -5.96 18.36 -8.30
C GLU A 110 -5.05 18.27 -7.06
N LEU A 111 -4.67 17.05 -6.67
CA LEU A 111 -3.59 16.70 -5.72
C LEU A 111 -2.24 17.29 -6.15
N LEU A 112 -2.06 17.55 -7.44
CA LEU A 112 -0.78 17.81 -8.09
C LEU A 112 -0.68 19.21 -8.71
N GLU A 113 -1.79 19.78 -9.17
CA GLU A 113 -1.85 21.08 -9.86
C GLU A 113 -2.41 22.22 -9.00
N SER A 114 -3.32 21.94 -8.07
CA SER A 114 -4.17 23.04 -7.55
C SER A 114 -3.61 23.81 -6.37
N GLY A 115 -2.82 23.21 -5.47
CA GLY A 115 -2.44 23.86 -4.20
C GLY A 115 -3.62 24.39 -3.37
N GLN A 116 -4.87 24.11 -3.76
CA GLN A 116 -6.09 24.77 -3.28
C GLN A 116 -7.04 23.81 -2.55
N LEU A 117 -6.90 22.50 -2.75
CA LEU A 117 -7.44 21.53 -1.79
C LEU A 117 -6.51 21.47 -0.60
N ASP A 118 -7.04 21.77 0.59
CA ASP A 118 -6.26 21.66 1.81
C ASP A 118 -5.74 20.21 1.94
N LYS A 119 -4.44 20.08 2.23
CA LYS A 119 -3.77 18.77 2.31
C LYS A 119 -4.45 17.81 3.29
N ALA A 120 -5.15 18.32 4.30
CA ALA A 120 -5.82 17.50 5.31
C ALA A 120 -7.14 16.91 4.78
N SER A 121 -7.95 17.66 4.04
CA SER A 121 -9.16 17.20 3.39
C SER A 121 -8.86 16.15 2.33
N LEU A 122 -7.77 16.35 1.60
CA LEU A 122 -7.29 15.39 0.62
C LEU A 122 -6.81 14.10 1.27
N SER A 123 -5.99 14.20 2.31
CA SER A 123 -5.58 13.05 3.12
C SER A 123 -6.79 12.28 3.67
N LYS A 124 -7.85 12.98 4.10
CA LYS A 124 -9.11 12.34 4.56
C LYS A 124 -9.82 11.60 3.44
N VAL A 125 -9.93 12.18 2.24
CA VAL A 125 -10.58 11.54 1.08
C VAL A 125 -9.81 10.29 0.63
N VAL A 126 -8.47 10.38 0.59
CA VAL A 126 -7.61 9.23 0.23
C VAL A 126 -7.71 8.15 1.31
N GLN A 127 -7.68 8.52 2.59
CA GLN A 127 -7.82 7.58 3.70
C GLN A 127 -9.19 6.89 3.69
N ALA A 128 -10.28 7.62 3.51
CA ALA A 128 -11.62 7.05 3.39
C ALA A 128 -11.72 6.10 2.18
N THR A 129 -11.11 6.47 1.05
CA THR A 129 -11.07 5.61 -0.14
C THR A 129 -10.29 4.32 0.13
N ALA A 130 -9.14 4.41 0.78
CA ALA A 130 -8.35 3.25 1.19
C ALA A 130 -9.15 2.33 2.14
N SER A 131 -9.86 2.89 3.12
CA SER A 131 -10.70 2.11 4.05
C SER A 131 -11.85 1.38 3.35
N ILE A 132 -12.48 2.01 2.35
CA ILE A 132 -13.54 1.40 1.54
C ILE A 132 -12.97 0.25 0.69
N LEU A 133 -11.83 0.47 0.03
CA LEU A 133 -11.17 -0.56 -0.78
C LEU A 133 -10.79 -1.77 0.07
N PHE A 134 -10.20 -1.54 1.24
CA PHE A 134 -9.86 -2.62 2.16
C PHE A 134 -11.10 -3.41 2.58
N THR A 135 -12.14 -2.72 3.09
CA THR A 135 -13.36 -3.38 3.61
C THR A 135 -14.10 -4.18 2.54
N ASN A 136 -14.16 -3.68 1.29
CA ASN A 136 -15.02 -4.24 0.25
C ASN A 136 -14.32 -5.16 -0.75
N GLN A 137 -13.02 -5.03 -0.94
CA GLN A 137 -12.29 -5.77 -1.99
C GLN A 137 -11.25 -6.74 -1.44
N TYR A 138 -10.73 -6.52 -0.24
CA TYR A 138 -9.63 -7.30 0.28
C TYR A 138 -9.95 -7.85 1.67
N ASN A 139 -10.45 -9.09 1.67
CA ASN A 139 -10.73 -9.80 2.91
C ASN A 139 -9.42 -10.38 3.47
N PHE A 140 -8.66 -9.59 4.21
CA PHE A 140 -7.57 -10.11 5.04
C PHE A 140 -8.17 -10.85 6.25
N GLN A 141 -8.86 -11.97 6.02
CA GLN A 141 -9.18 -12.90 7.10
C GLN A 141 -7.88 -13.59 7.49
N LEU A 142 -7.29 -13.11 8.57
CA LEU A 142 -6.26 -13.84 9.28
C LEU A 142 -6.95 -15.07 9.88
N HIS A 143 -7.04 -16.16 9.13
CA HIS A 143 -7.48 -17.43 9.69
C HIS A 143 -6.40 -17.89 10.68
N ASP A 144 -6.75 -18.00 11.96
CA ASP A 144 -5.84 -18.43 13.03
C ASP A 144 -5.11 -19.76 12.75
N THR A 145 -5.61 -20.55 11.80
CA THR A 145 -5.04 -21.83 11.36
C THR A 145 -3.80 -21.71 10.46
N GLN A 146 -3.59 -20.60 9.75
CA GLN A 146 -2.32 -20.34 9.03
C GLN A 146 -1.22 -19.77 9.94
N ILE A 147 -1.57 -19.42 11.18
CA ILE A 147 -0.74 -18.70 12.14
C ILE A 147 0.12 -19.66 12.98
N ARG A 148 -0.01 -20.98 12.82
CA ARG A 148 0.61 -21.97 13.74
C ARG A 148 1.73 -22.83 13.15
N SER A 149 2.09 -22.70 11.88
CA SER A 149 3.10 -23.58 11.30
C SER A 149 4.53 -23.24 11.72
N ASP A 150 4.87 -21.95 11.87
CA ASP A 150 6.28 -21.55 11.90
C ASP A 150 6.63 -20.54 13.03
N TYR A 151 5.85 -20.50 14.12
CA TYR A 151 6.24 -19.81 15.37
C TYR A 151 6.72 -20.81 16.43
#